data_AF-A0A7J8RKM4-F1
#
_entry.id   AF-A0A7J8RKM4-F1
#
_cell.length_a   1.000
_cell.length_b   1.000
_cell.length_c   1.000
_cell.angle_alpha   90.00
_cell.angle_beta   90.00
_cell.angle_gamma   90.00
#
_symmetry.space_group_name_H-M   'P 1'
#
loop_
_entity.id
_entity.type
_entity.pdbx_description
1 polymer ?
#
loop_
_entity_poly.entity_id
_entity_poly.type
_entity_poly.pdbx_seq_one_letter_code
_entity_poly.pdbx_strand_id
1 'polypeptide(L)'
;MRTNSAPDFGANCLLNLPCVKNMSVLTVERNPWKGSNQHGIPYPSYFHPSTSDQMMTWQNMMRQSNRPYLFSFIGAPRKGVGKAAIRDEMIKQCMESTQCKILKCDHGNPKCYNPSEILKVMRESRFCLQAPGDSFTRRSTFDSILSGCIPVFFSRHTAYTQYSWFLPEEASKYSVYMDEQSEESKRIEEVLMKIPKEEVDTMRATVIDMIPRLTYAHPNASHSDLGFEDAVDVALQALAQHVRDKV
;
A
#
# COMPACT_ATOMS: atom_id res chain seq x y z
N MET A 1 -4.97 6.47 -20.13
CA MET A 1 -6.07 7.47 -20.14
C MET A 1 -7.31 6.71 -19.75
N ARG A 2 -8.11 7.22 -18.80
CA ARG A 2 -9.46 6.69 -18.58
C ARG A 2 -10.30 7.29 -19.72
N THR A 3 -10.39 6.54 -20.81
CA THR A 3 -10.97 6.97 -22.09
C THR A 3 -12.49 6.87 -22.04
N ASN A 4 -13.18 7.64 -22.89
CA ASN A 4 -14.64 7.51 -23.07
C ASN A 4 -15.07 6.14 -23.63
N SER A 5 -14.12 5.26 -23.97
CA SER A 5 -14.36 3.94 -24.56
C SER A 5 -14.60 2.84 -23.51
N ALA A 6 -14.56 3.16 -22.22
CA ALA A 6 -14.84 2.22 -21.13
C ALA A 6 -15.78 2.89 -20.10
N PRO A 7 -16.55 2.11 -19.33
CA PRO A 7 -17.40 2.65 -18.28
C PRO A 7 -16.57 3.50 -17.30
N ASP A 8 -17.00 4.74 -17.07
CA ASP A 8 -16.33 5.64 -16.15
C ASP A 8 -16.75 5.34 -14.70
N PHE A 9 -15.86 4.67 -13.96
CA PHE A 9 -16.05 4.43 -12.54
C PHE A 9 -15.49 5.59 -11.72
N GLY A 10 -16.35 6.50 -11.25
CA GLY A 10 -15.96 7.56 -10.31
C GLY A 10 -15.55 8.89 -10.97
N ALA A 11 -16.23 9.27 -12.06
CA ALA A 11 -16.11 10.59 -12.70
C ALA A 11 -14.71 10.96 -13.20
N ASN A 12 -13.95 9.98 -13.68
CA ASN A 12 -12.59 10.16 -14.16
C ASN A 12 -12.50 11.01 -15.42
N CYS A 13 -13.58 11.05 -16.20
CA CYS A 13 -13.66 11.93 -17.36
C CYS A 13 -13.53 13.42 -16.95
N LEU A 14 -13.94 13.78 -15.72
CA LEU A 14 -13.79 15.15 -15.19
C LEU A 14 -12.32 15.56 -15.07
N LEU A 15 -11.42 14.61 -14.78
CA LEU A 15 -9.97 14.87 -14.72
C LEU A 15 -9.38 15.27 -16.08
N ASN A 16 -10.12 15.05 -17.18
CA ASN A 16 -9.69 15.46 -18.51
C ASN A 16 -10.13 16.88 -18.90
N LEU A 17 -11.02 17.52 -18.12
CA LEU A 17 -11.51 18.87 -18.40
C LEU A 17 -10.35 19.89 -18.37
N PRO A 18 -10.31 20.86 -19.31
CA PRO A 18 -9.22 21.84 -19.37
C PRO A 18 -8.97 22.58 -18.07
N CYS A 19 -10.03 23.03 -17.38
CA CYS A 19 -9.90 23.73 -16.11
C CYS A 19 -9.32 22.84 -15.01
N VAL A 20 -9.71 21.56 -14.96
CA VAL A 20 -9.22 20.60 -13.95
C VAL A 20 -7.74 20.24 -14.18
N LYS A 21 -7.29 20.18 -15.44
CA LYS A 21 -5.86 20.00 -15.77
C LYS A 21 -4.97 21.14 -15.26
N ASN A 22 -5.55 22.32 -15.02
CA ASN A 22 -4.86 23.46 -14.43
C ASN A 22 -4.93 23.49 -12.89
N MET A 23 -5.66 22.56 -12.26
CA MET A 23 -5.76 22.42 -10.80
C MET A 23 -4.81 21.33 -10.30
N SER A 24 -4.37 21.43 -9.05
CA SER A 24 -3.78 20.30 -8.32
C SER A 24 -4.88 19.35 -7.87
N VAL A 25 -4.75 18.06 -8.19
CA VAL A 25 -5.74 17.03 -7.88
C VAL A 25 -5.16 16.03 -6.90
N LEU A 26 -5.79 15.86 -5.74
CA LEU A 26 -5.47 14.78 -4.81
C LEU A 26 -6.32 13.55 -5.15
N THR A 27 -5.70 12.39 -5.31
CA THR A 27 -6.40 11.17 -5.70
C THR A 27 -5.69 9.93 -5.15
N VAL A 28 -6.42 8.85 -4.91
CA VAL A 28 -5.83 7.59 -4.43
C VAL A 28 -4.99 6.88 -5.48
N GLU A 29 -5.21 7.20 -6.76
CA GLU A 29 -4.42 6.68 -7.88
C GLU A 29 -4.20 7.74 -8.96
N ARG A 30 -2.99 8.27 -9.02
CA ARG A 30 -2.55 9.16 -10.09
C ARG A 30 -2.35 8.37 -11.38
N ASN A 31 -2.61 9.03 -12.51
CA ASN A 31 -2.16 8.57 -13.81
C ASN A 31 -0.63 8.75 -13.95
N PRO A 32 0.17 7.67 -14.02
CA PRO A 32 1.62 7.80 -13.94
C PRO A 32 2.25 8.44 -15.18
N TRP A 33 1.54 8.50 -16.31
CA TRP A 33 2.08 9.04 -17.58
C TRP A 33 1.58 10.44 -17.93
N LYS A 34 0.35 10.78 -17.53
CA LYS A 34 -0.35 12.00 -17.96
C LYS A 34 -0.92 12.82 -16.81
N GLY A 35 -0.75 12.37 -15.57
CA GLY A 35 -1.28 13.03 -14.37
C GLY A 35 -0.25 13.91 -13.68
N SER A 36 0.45 14.78 -14.40
CA SER A 36 1.47 15.67 -13.80
C SER A 36 0.89 16.63 -12.74
N ASN A 37 -0.41 16.91 -12.81
CA ASN A 37 -1.16 17.72 -11.85
C ASN A 37 -1.86 16.88 -10.76
N GLN A 38 -1.64 15.56 -10.75
CA GLN A 38 -2.27 14.63 -9.82
C GLN A 38 -1.25 14.20 -8.75
N HIS A 39 -1.69 14.09 -7.51
CA HIS A 39 -0.87 13.71 -6.37
C HIS A 39 -1.55 12.56 -5.61
N GLY A 40 -0.80 11.48 -5.38
CA GLY A 40 -1.32 10.28 -4.72
C GLY A 40 -1.49 10.52 -3.22
N ILE A 41 -2.69 10.27 -2.70
CA ILE A 41 -2.96 10.18 -1.26
C ILE A 41 -3.20 8.72 -0.86
N PRO A 42 -2.82 8.29 0.35
CA PRO A 42 -3.02 6.91 0.78
C PRO A 42 -4.50 6.55 0.78
N TYR A 43 -4.82 5.28 0.50
CA TYR A 43 -6.18 4.79 0.71
C TYR A 43 -6.50 4.78 2.21
N PRO A 44 -7.72 5.18 2.64
CA PRO A 44 -8.19 4.89 3.99
C PRO A 44 -8.10 3.39 4.27
N SER A 45 -7.46 3.02 5.39
CA SER A 45 -7.12 1.64 5.76
C SER A 45 -8.00 1.17 6.93
N TYR A 46 -7.70 0.03 7.53
CA TYR A 46 -8.56 -0.56 8.58
C TYR A 46 -8.40 0.04 9.98
N PHE A 47 -7.47 0.97 10.19
CA PHE A 47 -7.22 1.59 11.50
C PHE A 47 -7.29 3.11 11.39
N HIS A 48 -8.05 3.72 12.29
CA HIS A 48 -8.28 5.15 12.38
C HIS A 48 -8.34 5.54 13.87
N PRO A 49 -7.21 5.88 14.51
CA PRO A 49 -7.20 6.21 15.91
C PRO A 49 -7.78 7.60 16.16
N SER A 50 -8.33 7.77 17.36
CA SER A 50 -8.80 9.07 17.85
C SER A 50 -7.79 9.78 18.74
N THR A 51 -6.76 9.07 19.22
CA THR A 51 -5.78 9.61 20.17
C THR A 51 -4.37 9.10 19.89
N SER A 52 -3.37 9.85 20.37
CA SER A 52 -1.95 9.45 20.35
C SER A 52 -1.70 8.12 21.06
N ASP A 53 -2.38 7.85 22.19
CA ASP A 53 -2.25 6.59 22.92
C ASP A 53 -2.70 5.37 22.11
N GLN A 54 -3.78 5.50 21.33
CA GLN A 54 -4.22 4.42 20.43
C GLN A 54 -3.20 4.15 19.33
N MET A 55 -2.65 5.22 18.74
CA MET A 55 -1.59 5.11 17.73
C MET A 55 -0.34 4.43 18.31
N MET A 56 0.14 4.88 19.47
CA MET A 56 1.30 4.31 20.15
C MET A 56 1.06 2.83 20.53
N THR A 57 -0.13 2.51 21.04
CA THR A 57 -0.53 1.12 21.35
C THR A 57 -0.46 0.26 20.10
N TRP A 58 -0.97 0.74 18.96
CA TRP A 58 -0.94 0.03 17.70
C TRP A 58 0.50 -0.20 17.20
N GLN A 59 1.34 0.85 17.20
CA GLN A 59 2.74 0.71 16.80
C GLN A 59 3.50 -0.27 17.71
N ASN A 60 3.32 -0.19 19.02
CA ASN A 60 3.95 -1.12 19.98
C ASN A 60 3.51 -2.57 19.75
N MET A 61 2.21 -2.77 19.48
CA MET A 61 1.69 -4.07 19.07
C MET A 61 2.39 -4.56 17.79
N MET A 62 2.56 -3.70 16.78
CA MET A 62 3.26 -4.06 15.55
C MET A 62 4.75 -4.35 15.76
N ARG A 63 5.43 -3.65 16.67
CA ARG A 63 6.84 -3.90 17.02
C ARG A 63 7.01 -5.27 17.67
N GLN A 64 6.12 -5.64 18.59
CA GLN A 64 6.19 -6.88 19.37
C GLN A 64 5.57 -8.10 18.68
N SER A 65 4.92 -7.92 17.53
CA SER A 65 4.23 -9.00 16.82
C SER A 65 5.18 -10.11 16.39
N ASN A 66 4.84 -11.35 16.77
CA ASN A 66 5.49 -12.56 16.27
C ASN A 66 5.13 -12.76 14.79
N ARG A 67 6.15 -13.04 13.96
CA ARG A 67 6.02 -13.18 12.50
C ARG A 67 6.54 -14.55 12.05
N PRO A 68 5.76 -15.62 12.25
CA PRO A 68 6.16 -16.97 11.88
C PRO A 68 6.28 -17.19 10.37
N TYR A 69 5.57 -16.38 9.56
CA TYR A 69 5.61 -16.49 8.10
C TYR A 69 6.61 -15.52 7.51
N LEU A 70 7.41 -15.98 6.54
CA LEU A 70 8.32 -15.13 5.78
C LEU A 70 7.51 -14.13 4.95
N PHE A 71 6.51 -14.61 4.22
CA PHE A 71 5.70 -13.76 3.37
C PHE A 71 4.23 -14.16 3.34
N SER A 72 3.37 -13.27 2.85
CA SER A 72 1.97 -13.57 2.64
C SER A 72 1.42 -12.99 1.36
N PHE A 73 0.37 -13.64 0.86
CA PHE A 73 -0.46 -13.12 -0.21
C PHE A 73 -1.94 -13.19 0.16
N ILE A 74 -2.63 -12.07 0.01
CA ILE A 74 -4.07 -11.94 0.20
C ILE A 74 -4.69 -11.58 -1.14
N GLY A 75 -5.48 -12.48 -1.70
CA GLY A 75 -6.06 -12.26 -3.02
C GLY A 75 -6.56 -13.51 -3.71
N ALA A 76 -7.03 -13.33 -4.94
CA ALA A 76 -7.50 -14.41 -5.80
C ALA A 76 -6.88 -14.33 -7.21
N PRO A 77 -6.96 -15.44 -7.97
CA PRO A 77 -6.71 -15.45 -9.40
C PRO A 77 -7.58 -14.41 -10.12
N ARG A 78 -7.12 -13.89 -11.25
CA ARG A 78 -7.89 -12.95 -12.08
C ARG A 78 -8.02 -13.51 -13.48
N LYS A 79 -9.20 -13.35 -14.10
CA LYS A 79 -9.40 -13.65 -15.53
C LYS A 79 -9.12 -12.39 -16.34
N GLY A 80 -8.14 -12.41 -17.25
CA GLY A 80 -7.78 -11.27 -18.11
C GLY A 80 -6.29 -11.21 -18.43
N VAL A 81 -5.95 -10.78 -19.66
CA VAL A 81 -4.61 -10.88 -20.25
C VAL A 81 -3.56 -10.00 -19.53
N GLY A 82 -2.35 -10.53 -19.34
CA GLY A 82 -1.16 -9.83 -18.87
C GLY A 82 -1.07 -9.63 -17.35
N LYS A 83 -2.04 -8.93 -16.75
CA LYS A 83 -2.00 -8.54 -15.32
C LYS A 83 -2.35 -9.67 -14.34
N ALA A 84 -2.90 -10.78 -14.83
CA ALA A 84 -3.24 -11.94 -14.02
C ALA A 84 -2.03 -12.85 -13.72
N ALA A 85 -1.03 -12.87 -14.61
CA ALA A 85 0.04 -13.86 -14.59
C ALA A 85 0.85 -13.82 -13.29
N ILE A 86 1.23 -12.63 -12.82
CA ILE A 86 2.01 -12.52 -11.59
C ILE A 86 1.20 -12.93 -10.35
N ARG A 87 -0.12 -12.68 -10.32
CA ARG A 87 -0.97 -13.10 -9.18
C ARG A 87 -1.09 -14.61 -9.12
N ASP A 88 -1.25 -15.26 -10.26
CA ASP A 88 -1.33 -16.72 -10.34
C ASP A 88 0.00 -17.36 -9.92
N GLU A 89 1.12 -16.75 -10.33
CA GLU A 89 2.46 -17.16 -9.92
C GLU A 89 2.70 -16.99 -8.41
N MET A 90 2.29 -15.86 -7.83
CA MET A 90 2.34 -15.66 -6.37
C MET A 90 1.50 -16.68 -5.61
N ILE A 91 0.28 -16.97 -6.09
CA ILE A 91 -0.61 -17.96 -5.48
C ILE A 91 0.05 -19.33 -5.53
N LYS A 92 0.62 -19.71 -6.68
CA LYS A 92 1.32 -20.97 -6.87
C LYS A 92 2.49 -21.10 -5.89
N GLN A 93 3.46 -20.18 -5.93
CA GLN A 93 4.63 -20.20 -5.05
C GLN A 93 4.23 -20.21 -3.57
N CYS A 94 3.22 -19.43 -3.19
CA CYS A 94 2.76 -19.37 -1.80
C CYS A 94 2.09 -20.68 -1.33
N MET A 95 1.39 -21.40 -2.22
CA MET A 95 0.80 -22.70 -1.88
C MET A 95 1.85 -23.82 -1.80
N GLU A 96 2.95 -23.71 -2.54
CA GLU A 96 4.06 -24.65 -2.53
C GLU A 96 5.03 -24.42 -1.37
N SER A 97 4.92 -23.27 -0.69
CA SER A 97 5.79 -22.83 0.41
C SER A 97 5.18 -23.08 1.78
N THR A 98 5.97 -23.62 2.71
CA THR A 98 5.61 -23.67 4.14
C THR A 98 5.90 -22.35 4.88
N GLN A 99 6.67 -21.45 4.27
CA GLN A 99 7.03 -20.14 4.78
C GLN A 99 6.01 -19.05 4.39
N CYS A 100 5.07 -19.36 3.50
CA CYS A 100 4.05 -18.43 3.04
C CYS A 100 2.70 -18.62 3.74
N LYS A 101 2.04 -17.50 4.05
CA LYS A 101 0.63 -17.49 4.46
C LYS A 101 -0.25 -16.97 3.34
N ILE A 102 -1.17 -17.81 2.86
CA ILE A 102 -2.17 -17.41 1.86
C ILE A 102 -3.55 -17.17 2.49
N LEU A 103 -4.20 -16.08 2.08
CA LEU A 103 -5.64 -15.88 2.25
C LEU A 103 -6.29 -15.72 0.88
N LYS A 104 -6.91 -16.80 0.40
CA LYS A 104 -7.57 -16.82 -0.90
C LYS A 104 -8.90 -16.09 -0.86
N CYS A 105 -9.05 -15.09 -1.73
CA CYS A 105 -10.22 -14.22 -1.83
C CYS A 105 -11.11 -14.54 -3.04
N ASP A 106 -11.27 -15.83 -3.33
CA ASP A 106 -12.13 -16.33 -4.40
C ASP A 106 -13.54 -16.61 -3.87
N HIS A 107 -14.50 -16.73 -4.80
CA HIS A 107 -15.88 -17.19 -4.53
C HIS A 107 -16.61 -16.47 -3.37
N GLY A 108 -16.29 -15.21 -3.11
CA GLY A 108 -16.94 -14.44 -2.04
C GLY A 108 -16.50 -14.84 -0.63
N ASN A 109 -15.29 -15.39 -0.46
CA ASN A 109 -14.76 -15.76 0.86
C ASN A 109 -14.92 -14.61 1.88
N PRO A 110 -15.72 -14.78 2.95
CA PRO A 110 -16.05 -13.70 3.87
C PRO A 110 -14.83 -13.19 4.64
N LYS A 111 -13.79 -14.01 4.80
CA LYS A 111 -12.53 -13.60 5.47
C LYS A 111 -11.83 -12.46 4.75
N CYS A 112 -11.99 -12.35 3.43
CA CYS A 112 -11.41 -11.27 2.64
C CYS A 112 -12.17 -9.94 2.74
N TYR A 113 -13.27 -9.92 3.51
CA TYR A 113 -14.03 -8.73 3.84
C TYR A 113 -13.99 -8.46 5.35
N ASN A 114 -13.29 -9.29 6.13
CA ASN A 114 -13.12 -9.12 7.56
C ASN A 114 -11.76 -8.47 7.87
N PRO A 115 -11.74 -7.24 8.40
CA PRO A 115 -10.51 -6.53 8.75
C PRO A 115 -9.58 -7.34 9.65
N SER A 116 -10.12 -8.02 10.66
CA SER A 116 -9.33 -8.78 11.64
C SER A 116 -8.61 -9.96 11.01
N GLU A 117 -9.25 -10.66 10.07
CA GLU A 117 -8.62 -11.78 9.35
C GLU A 117 -7.48 -11.30 8.44
N ILE A 118 -7.69 -10.18 7.73
CA ILE A 118 -6.70 -9.58 6.84
C ILE A 118 -5.49 -9.08 7.61
N LEU A 119 -5.73 -8.24 8.63
CA LEU A 119 -4.67 -7.66 9.46
C LEU A 119 -3.91 -8.74 10.22
N LYS A 120 -4.56 -9.83 10.64
CA LYS A 120 -3.87 -10.97 11.26
C LYS A 120 -2.84 -11.60 10.32
N VAL A 121 -3.22 -11.91 9.08
CA VAL A 121 -2.30 -12.49 8.09
C VAL A 121 -1.10 -11.57 7.85
N MET A 122 -1.34 -10.27 7.69
CA MET A 122 -0.27 -9.29 7.46
C MET A 122 0.62 -9.11 8.71
N ARG A 123 0.03 -9.07 9.90
CA ARG A 123 0.74 -8.94 11.18
C ARG A 123 1.65 -10.14 11.50
N GLU A 124 1.26 -11.34 11.07
CA GLU A 124 2.02 -12.58 11.26
C GLU A 124 3.09 -12.83 10.18
N SER A 125 3.23 -11.93 9.20
CA SER A 125 4.13 -12.10 8.04
C SER A 125 5.21 -11.02 8.02
N ARG A 126 6.45 -11.36 7.61
CA ARG A 126 7.52 -10.33 7.48
C ARG A 126 7.32 -9.47 6.24
N PHE A 127 6.98 -10.11 5.12
CA PHE A 127 6.75 -9.47 3.84
C PHE A 127 5.31 -9.68 3.35
N CYS A 128 4.74 -8.69 2.69
CA CYS A 128 3.38 -8.74 2.15
C CYS A 128 3.42 -8.45 0.66
N LEU A 129 3.03 -9.42 -0.16
CA LEU A 129 3.07 -9.29 -1.62
C LEU A 129 1.93 -8.37 -2.11
N GLN A 130 2.31 -7.25 -2.73
CA GLN A 130 1.40 -6.21 -3.23
C GLN A 130 1.41 -6.19 -4.76
N ALA A 131 0.78 -7.20 -5.35
CA ALA A 131 0.58 -7.28 -6.79
C ALA A 131 -0.43 -6.21 -7.28
N PRO A 132 -0.21 -5.63 -8.47
CA PRO A 132 -1.25 -4.92 -9.20
C PRO A 132 -2.50 -5.79 -9.42
N GLY A 133 -3.62 -5.15 -9.76
CA GLY A 133 -4.82 -5.81 -10.25
C GLY A 133 -5.42 -5.04 -11.42
N ASP A 134 -6.73 -4.77 -11.37
CA ASP A 134 -7.41 -3.85 -12.31
C ASP A 134 -6.70 -2.50 -12.44
N SER A 135 -6.09 -2.04 -11.34
CA SER A 135 -5.30 -0.82 -11.27
C SER A 135 -3.99 -1.07 -10.52
N PHE A 136 -3.07 -0.10 -10.53
CA PHE A 136 -1.74 -0.27 -9.95
C PHE A 136 -1.73 -0.22 -8.43
N THR A 137 -2.63 0.57 -7.86
CA THR A 137 -2.65 0.90 -6.43
C THR A 137 -3.76 0.14 -5.70
N ARG A 138 -3.58 -0.09 -4.40
CA ARG A 138 -4.52 -0.86 -3.57
C ARG A 138 -4.48 -0.39 -2.13
N ARG A 139 -5.64 -0.41 -1.45
CA ARG A 139 -5.71 -0.27 0.01
C ARG A 139 -4.80 -1.25 0.75
N SER A 140 -4.67 -2.48 0.24
CA SER A 140 -3.83 -3.53 0.84
C SER A 140 -2.36 -3.14 1.01
N THR A 141 -1.85 -2.20 0.21
CA THR A 141 -0.51 -1.64 0.39
C THR A 141 -0.40 -0.91 1.72
N PHE A 142 -1.38 -0.07 2.04
CA PHE A 142 -1.43 0.67 3.30
C PHE A 142 -1.81 -0.23 4.48
N ASP A 143 -2.70 -1.21 4.28
CA ASP A 143 -3.00 -2.22 5.29
C ASP A 143 -1.74 -3.03 5.69
N SER A 144 -0.83 -3.29 4.74
CA SER A 144 0.43 -3.98 5.03
C SER A 144 1.37 -3.13 5.88
N ILE A 145 1.51 -1.84 5.56
CA ILE A 145 2.31 -0.91 6.34
C ILE A 145 1.74 -0.74 7.75
N LEU A 146 0.42 -0.55 7.85
CA LEU A 146 -0.31 -0.51 9.10
C LEU A 146 -0.07 -1.75 9.97
N SER A 147 0.07 -2.91 9.33
CA SER A 147 0.34 -4.19 10.00
C SER A 147 1.84 -4.43 10.26
N GLY A 148 2.72 -3.45 10.04
CA GLY A 148 4.17 -3.57 10.15
C GLY A 148 4.78 -4.62 9.21
N CYS A 149 4.07 -4.99 8.15
CA CYS A 149 4.48 -5.96 7.15
C CYS A 149 5.15 -5.23 5.99
N ILE A 150 6.37 -5.61 5.64
CA ILE A 150 7.14 -4.92 4.60
C ILE A 150 6.49 -5.19 3.24
N PRO A 151 6.01 -4.17 2.51
CA PRO A 151 5.40 -4.38 1.21
C PRO A 151 6.44 -4.84 0.18
N VAL A 152 6.08 -5.85 -0.61
CA VAL A 152 6.81 -6.28 -1.80
C VAL A 152 6.03 -5.84 -3.02
N PHE A 153 6.60 -4.94 -3.81
CA PHE A 153 5.96 -4.36 -4.98
C PHE A 153 6.43 -5.02 -6.27
N PHE A 154 5.49 -5.20 -7.20
CA PHE A 154 5.75 -5.82 -8.50
C PHE A 154 5.61 -4.85 -9.68
N SER A 155 5.27 -3.59 -9.36
CA SER A 155 5.26 -2.49 -10.29
C SER A 155 5.66 -1.21 -9.56
N ARG A 156 6.52 -0.41 -10.18
CA ARG A 156 6.89 0.92 -9.63
C ARG A 156 5.67 1.83 -9.47
N HIS A 157 4.62 1.57 -10.24
CA HIS A 157 3.38 2.34 -10.21
C HIS A 157 2.46 1.99 -9.04
N THR A 158 2.77 0.95 -8.25
CA THR A 158 1.99 0.62 -7.04
C THR A 158 2.25 1.60 -5.92
N ALA A 159 3.47 2.17 -5.81
CA ALA A 159 3.82 3.09 -4.74
C ALA A 159 4.74 4.25 -5.17
N TYR A 160 5.88 3.94 -5.79
CA TYR A 160 6.98 4.90 -6.00
C TYR A 160 6.59 6.07 -6.92
N THR A 161 5.76 5.80 -7.94
CA THR A 161 5.26 6.88 -8.81
C THR A 161 3.91 7.43 -8.35
N GLN A 162 3.48 7.18 -7.11
CA GLN A 162 2.14 7.54 -6.64
C GLN A 162 2.23 8.44 -5.41
N TYR A 163 2.94 8.01 -4.38
CA TYR A 163 2.80 8.53 -3.01
C TYR A 163 4.07 9.25 -2.52
N SER A 164 4.70 10.05 -3.37
CA SER A 164 5.96 10.74 -3.05
C SER A 164 5.89 11.71 -1.87
N TRP A 165 4.69 12.22 -1.54
CA TRP A 165 4.50 13.06 -0.35
C TRP A 165 4.45 12.26 0.96
N PHE A 166 4.20 10.95 0.87
CA PHE A 166 3.93 10.11 2.03
C PHE A 166 5.02 9.09 2.29
N LEU A 167 5.66 8.58 1.24
CA LEU A 167 6.66 7.53 1.30
C LEU A 167 8.08 8.09 1.15
N PRO A 168 9.09 7.49 1.80
CA PRO A 168 10.50 7.85 1.63
C PRO A 168 10.91 7.73 0.16
N GLU A 169 11.80 8.63 -0.27
CA GLU A 169 12.36 8.59 -1.63
C GLU A 169 13.17 7.31 -1.87
N GLU A 170 13.93 6.88 -0.86
CA GLU A 170 14.72 5.65 -0.91
C GLU A 170 13.85 4.42 -0.62
N ALA A 171 13.35 3.80 -1.69
CA ALA A 171 12.42 2.68 -1.65
C ALA A 171 12.88 1.47 -0.83
N SER A 172 14.19 1.18 -0.83
CA SER A 172 14.80 0.05 -0.10
C SER A 172 14.66 0.18 1.42
N LYS A 173 14.44 1.39 1.95
CA LYS A 173 14.24 1.61 3.39
C LYS A 173 12.93 1.04 3.93
N TYR A 174 11.95 0.76 3.07
CA TYR A 174 10.62 0.35 3.53
C TYR A 174 9.94 -0.72 2.68
N SER A 175 10.55 -1.14 1.57
CA SER A 175 9.91 -2.06 0.63
C SER A 175 10.93 -2.86 -0.15
N VAL A 176 10.47 -3.98 -0.71
CA VAL A 176 11.21 -4.77 -1.69
C VAL A 176 10.55 -4.60 -3.05
N TYR A 177 11.33 -4.38 -4.10
CA TYR A 177 10.83 -4.32 -5.47
C TYR A 177 11.29 -5.55 -6.25
N MET A 178 10.36 -6.22 -6.93
CA MET A 178 10.65 -7.32 -7.86
C MET A 178 9.86 -7.06 -9.13
N ASP A 179 10.52 -6.82 -10.26
CA ASP A 179 9.79 -6.56 -11.50
C ASP A 179 8.91 -7.77 -11.87
N GLU A 180 7.63 -7.55 -12.18
CA GLU A 180 6.68 -8.64 -12.45
C GLU A 180 7.14 -9.58 -13.57
N GLN A 181 7.95 -9.09 -14.53
CA GLN A 181 8.44 -9.86 -15.67
C GLN A 181 9.83 -10.48 -15.45
N SER A 182 10.46 -10.24 -14.30
CA SER A 182 11.81 -10.71 -14.00
C SER A 182 11.87 -12.18 -13.56
N GLU A 183 13.07 -12.76 -13.56
CA GLU A 183 13.33 -14.08 -12.97
C GLU A 183 13.28 -14.08 -11.43
N GLU A 184 13.31 -12.91 -10.79
CA GLU A 184 13.18 -12.77 -9.34
C GLU A 184 11.73 -13.01 -8.90
N SER A 185 10.76 -12.53 -9.69
CA SER A 185 9.33 -12.69 -9.40
C SER A 185 8.85 -14.14 -9.48
N LYS A 186 9.64 -15.03 -10.11
CA LYS A 186 9.42 -16.48 -10.16
C LYS A 186 10.02 -17.25 -8.97
N ARG A 187 10.78 -16.57 -8.09
CA ARG A 187 11.50 -17.16 -6.95
C ARG A 187 11.42 -16.26 -5.72
N ILE A 188 10.20 -15.85 -5.37
CA ILE A 188 9.92 -14.84 -4.34
C ILE A 188 10.53 -15.24 -2.99
N GLU A 189 10.31 -16.49 -2.57
CA GLU A 189 10.84 -16.99 -1.30
C GLU A 189 12.37 -16.91 -1.26
N GLU A 190 13.06 -17.37 -2.30
CA GLU A 190 14.53 -17.35 -2.38
C GLU A 190 15.08 -15.92 -2.31
N VAL A 191 14.43 -14.97 -2.99
CA VAL A 191 14.85 -13.56 -2.99
C VAL A 191 14.64 -12.96 -1.59
N LEU A 192 13.48 -13.19 -0.98
CA LEU A 192 13.19 -12.66 0.35
C LEU A 192 14.07 -13.27 1.46
N MET A 193 14.46 -14.54 1.35
CA MET A 193 15.38 -15.18 2.29
C MET A 193 16.81 -14.64 2.23
N LYS A 194 17.22 -14.04 1.09
CA LYS A 194 18.55 -13.45 0.94
C LYS A 194 18.69 -12.10 1.64
N ILE A 195 17.58 -11.46 2.02
CA ILE A 195 17.60 -10.18 2.72
C ILE A 195 18.07 -10.42 4.16
N PRO A 196 19.19 -9.81 4.59
CA PRO A 196 19.70 -9.99 5.94
C PRO A 196 18.68 -9.59 7.00
N LYS A 197 18.66 -10.32 8.12
CA LYS A 197 17.71 -10.07 9.22
C LYS A 197 17.75 -8.62 9.71
N GLU A 198 18.94 -8.02 9.82
CA GLU A 198 19.12 -6.64 10.25
C GLU A 198 18.46 -5.63 9.29
N GLU A 199 18.55 -5.90 7.99
CA GLU A 199 17.90 -5.08 6.95
C GLU A 199 16.38 -5.21 7.05
N VAL A 200 15.86 -6.43 7.25
CA VAL A 200 14.43 -6.67 7.50
C VAL A 200 13.94 -5.94 8.76
N ASP A 201 14.70 -6.01 9.85
CA ASP A 201 14.34 -5.34 11.10
C ASP A 201 14.33 -3.80 10.93
N THR A 202 15.29 -3.26 10.17
CA THR A 202 15.36 -1.83 9.82
C THR A 202 14.20 -1.38 8.92
N MET A 203 13.90 -2.15 7.86
CA MET A 203 12.77 -1.88 6.99
C MET A 203 11.46 -1.87 7.79
N ARG A 204 11.28 -2.85 8.67
CA ARG A 204 10.09 -2.95 9.52
C ARG A 204 9.96 -1.77 10.48
N ALA A 205 11.05 -1.31 11.08
CA ALA A 205 11.04 -0.11 11.93
C ALA A 205 10.55 1.10 11.13
N THR A 206 11.12 1.33 9.94
CA THR A 206 10.68 2.39 9.02
C THR A 206 9.20 2.27 8.68
N VAL A 207 8.72 1.06 8.33
CA VAL A 207 7.31 0.81 8.02
C VAL A 207 6.39 1.17 9.19
N ILE A 208 6.75 0.78 10.42
CA ILE A 208 5.95 1.07 11.62
C ILE A 208 5.96 2.57 11.96
N ASP A 209 7.10 3.23 11.81
CA ASP A 209 7.24 4.65 12.15
C ASP A 209 6.50 5.56 11.14
N MET A 210 6.27 5.08 9.92
CA MET A 210 5.45 5.78 8.92
C MET A 210 3.93 5.68 9.17
N ILE A 211 3.45 4.78 10.04
CA ILE A 211 2.01 4.53 10.24
C ILE A 211 1.20 5.82 10.48
N PRO A 212 1.60 6.73 11.40
CA PRO A 212 0.82 7.96 11.68
C PRO A 212 0.48 8.75 10.42
N ARG A 213 1.49 9.05 9.60
CA ARG A 213 1.37 9.86 8.39
C ARG A 213 0.61 9.18 7.24
N LEU A 214 0.39 7.87 7.32
CA LEU A 214 -0.34 7.09 6.32
C LEU A 214 -1.76 6.73 6.77
N THR A 215 -2.11 7.08 8.01
CA THR A 215 -3.39 6.82 8.63
C THR A 215 -4.22 8.10 8.67
N TYR A 216 -5.53 7.98 8.42
CA TYR A 216 -6.46 9.08 8.64
C TYR A 216 -6.96 8.99 10.09
N ALA A 217 -7.03 10.11 10.80
CA ALA A 217 -7.63 10.16 12.12
C ALA A 217 -9.11 9.77 12.07
N HIS A 218 -9.64 9.26 13.19
CA HIS A 218 -11.07 9.06 13.33
C HIS A 218 -11.81 10.42 13.16
N PRO A 219 -12.94 10.50 12.45
CA PRO A 219 -13.62 11.78 12.19
C PRO A 219 -14.09 12.53 13.45
N ASN A 220 -14.28 11.80 14.56
CA ASN A 220 -14.64 12.36 15.86
C ASN A 220 -13.43 12.63 16.77
N ALA A 221 -12.20 12.51 16.25
CA ALA A 221 -10.99 12.82 17.01
C ALA A 221 -10.91 14.32 17.29
N SER A 222 -10.54 14.70 18.52
CA SER A 222 -10.16 16.07 18.82
C SER A 222 -8.73 16.32 18.36
N HIS A 223 -8.48 17.49 17.78
CA HIS A 223 -7.12 17.91 17.42
C HIS A 223 -6.18 17.94 18.65
N SER A 224 -6.70 18.25 19.84
CA SER A 224 -5.91 18.23 21.08
C SER A 224 -5.40 16.85 21.46
N ASP A 225 -6.14 15.80 21.11
CA ASP A 225 -5.92 14.43 21.60
C ASP A 225 -5.12 13.59 20.60
N LEU A 226 -5.12 14.00 19.33
CA LEU A 226 -4.50 13.28 18.23
C LEU A 226 -2.99 13.17 18.43
N GLY A 227 -2.30 14.29 18.67
CA GLY A 227 -0.87 14.30 19.03
C GLY A 227 0.08 13.74 17.97
N PHE A 228 -0.36 13.55 16.72
CA PHE A 228 0.45 13.16 15.57
C PHE A 228 -0.12 13.79 14.30
N GLU A 229 0.69 13.89 13.25
CA GLU A 229 0.27 14.32 11.92
C GLU A 229 -0.28 13.14 11.12
N ASP A 230 -1.53 13.25 10.69
CA ASP A 230 -2.23 12.21 9.95
C ASP A 230 -2.07 12.39 8.42
N ALA A 231 -2.71 11.53 7.64
CA ALA A 231 -2.64 11.60 6.19
C ALA A 231 -3.23 12.90 5.59
N VAL A 232 -4.20 13.54 6.25
CA VAL A 232 -4.76 14.83 5.83
C VAL A 232 -3.75 15.94 6.10
N ASP A 233 -3.11 15.95 7.27
CA ASP A 233 -2.10 16.95 7.63
C ASP A 233 -0.95 16.94 6.61
N VAL A 234 -0.41 15.75 6.32
CA VAL A 234 0.67 15.56 5.33
C VAL A 234 0.22 16.03 3.94
N ALA A 235 -1.00 15.68 3.51
CA ALA A 235 -1.53 16.09 2.21
C ALA A 235 -1.63 17.62 2.09
N LEU A 236 -2.16 18.29 3.12
CA LEU A 236 -2.37 19.74 3.11
C LEU A 236 -1.05 20.50 3.20
N GLN A 237 -0.12 20.05 4.04
CA GLN A 237 1.21 20.64 4.13
C GLN A 237 1.97 20.53 2.80
N ALA A 238 1.97 19.34 2.19
CA ALA A 238 2.63 19.12 0.91
C ALA A 238 1.97 19.90 -0.24
N LEU A 239 0.63 19.98 -0.25
CA LEU A 239 -0.10 20.79 -1.23
C LEU A 239 0.22 22.28 -1.08
N ALA A 240 0.24 22.79 0.15
CA ALA A 240 0.59 24.19 0.42
C ALA A 240 2.01 24.52 -0.03
N GLN A 241 2.97 23.61 0.22
CA GLN A 241 4.35 23.76 -0.25
C GLN A 241 4.43 23.77 -1.78
N HIS A 242 3.80 22.80 -2.44
CA HIS A 242 3.76 22.70 -3.90
C HIS A 242 3.13 23.93 -4.57
N VAL A 243 2.12 24.54 -3.95
CA VAL A 243 1.53 25.79 -4.46
C VAL A 243 2.49 26.96 -4.27
N ARG A 244 3.17 27.07 -3.12
CA ARG A 244 4.18 28.13 -2.89
C ARG A 244 5.35 28.06 -3.87
N ASP A 245 5.84 26.87 -4.17
CA ASP A 245 6.98 26.68 -5.09
C ASP A 245 6.65 27.00 -6.56
N LYS A 246 5.36 27.17 -6.88
CA LYS A 246 4.87 27.52 -8.23
C LYS A 246 4.59 29.02 -8.41
N VAL A 247 4.62 29.80 -7.33
CA VAL A 247 4.43 31.26 -7.34
C VAL A 247 5.81 31.92 -7.37
#